data_AF-A0A7S3I8F6-F1
#
_entry.id   AF-A0A7S3I8F6-F1
#
_cell.length_a   1.000
_cell.length_b   1.000
_cell.length_c   1.000
_cell.angle_alpha   90.00
_cell.angle_beta   90.00
_cell.angle_gamma   90.00
#
_symmetry.space_group_name_H-M   'P 1'
#
loop_
_entity.id
_entity.type
_entity.pdbx_description
1 polymer ?
#
loop_
_entity_poly.entity_id
_entity_poly.type
_entity_poly.pdbx_seq_one_letter_code
_entity_poly.pdbx_strand_id
1 'polypeptide(L)'
;NNGETIPFNVQDYLDKHKMDATINRIVNKVLKDRPSDPLSSIAALLLQQSCKTYPKFEKVTARPISVNDNPACQTVEISVWLSYQGRSALRYRHNFSYDPEEQDRILFDDEAAKTGLTQAVSMINEALSSTIKLNLGGQPLDLDAFRKLDGVMLKFYEQNLLQQQDGTSNNGQEENKTSMSQNRPGTSASVNSGSVQQDAPGKAFIKACSEAIFFAIAHCVKQEKSLALSIRQNLHPTELISQSTYHSTKLLVNVLTGGKAANSQIKFGNFYLIIEGNANPEANVIQSFKAFMAFLKSKFT
;
A
#
# COMPACT_ATOMS: atom_id res chain seq x y z
N ASN A 1 -43.03 18.91 25.70
CA ASN A 1 -41.83 18.07 25.83
C ASN A 1 -42.14 16.67 25.35
N ASN A 2 -42.08 16.46 24.03
CA ASN A 2 -42.14 15.11 23.47
C ASN A 2 -40.75 14.52 23.68
N GLY A 3 -40.62 13.72 24.74
CA GLY A 3 -39.40 12.96 25.01
C GLY A 3 -39.27 11.86 23.98
N GLU A 4 -38.74 12.18 22.80
CA GLU A 4 -38.22 11.18 21.89
C GLU A 4 -37.07 10.47 22.61
N THR A 5 -37.34 9.25 23.06
CA THR A 5 -36.33 8.39 23.66
C THR A 5 -35.31 8.08 22.59
N ILE A 6 -34.06 8.45 22.89
CA ILE A 6 -32.91 8.14 22.05
C ILE A 6 -32.91 6.61 21.82
N PRO A 7 -32.77 6.13 20.57
CA PRO A 7 -32.74 4.69 20.29
C PRO A 7 -31.69 4.01 21.17
N PHE A 8 -32.04 2.87 21.78
CA PHE A 8 -31.21 2.16 22.75
C PHE A 8 -29.77 1.93 22.26
N ASN A 9 -29.63 1.64 20.97
CA ASN A 9 -28.37 1.40 20.26
C ASN A 9 -27.42 2.61 20.30
N VAL A 10 -27.98 3.82 20.34
CA VAL A 10 -27.23 5.08 20.39
C VAL A 10 -26.81 5.36 21.84
N GLN A 11 -27.68 5.11 22.82
CA GLN A 11 -27.34 5.30 24.23
C GLN A 11 -26.19 4.38 24.69
N ASP A 12 -26.24 3.09 24.33
CA ASP A 12 -25.16 2.14 24.61
C ASP A 12 -23.82 2.57 24.00
N TYR A 13 -23.85 3.16 22.80
CA TYR A 13 -22.66 3.69 22.15
C TYR A 13 -22.11 4.92 22.90
N LEU A 14 -22.98 5.85 23.28
CA LEU A 14 -22.61 7.05 24.04
C LEU A 14 -21.98 6.69 25.39
N ASP A 15 -22.56 5.72 26.10
CA ASP A 15 -22.10 5.25 27.40
C ASP A 15 -20.77 4.49 27.28
N LYS A 16 -20.68 3.54 26.34
CA LYS A 16 -19.46 2.76 26.08
C LYS A 16 -18.26 3.65 25.75
N HIS A 17 -18.48 4.73 25.02
CA HIS A 17 -17.42 5.66 24.62
C HIS A 17 -17.26 6.87 25.56
N LYS A 18 -18.02 6.93 26.67
CA LYS A 18 -18.01 8.04 27.64
C LYS A 18 -18.13 9.40 26.95
N MET A 19 -19.01 9.49 25.96
CA MET A 19 -19.19 10.69 25.14
C MET A 19 -19.64 11.88 25.99
N ASP A 20 -20.59 11.67 26.91
CA ASP A 20 -21.10 12.73 27.78
C ASP A 20 -20.03 13.29 28.73
N ALA A 21 -19.23 12.41 29.34
CA ALA A 21 -18.11 12.83 30.18
C ALA A 21 -17.07 13.63 29.38
N THR A 22 -16.83 13.25 28.12
CA THR A 22 -15.89 13.92 27.23
C THR A 22 -16.41 15.30 26.81
N ILE A 23 -17.67 15.38 26.39
CA ILE A 23 -18.36 16.62 26.01
C ILE A 23 -18.39 17.59 27.20
N ASN A 24 -18.84 17.13 28.37
CA ASN A 24 -18.92 17.97 29.56
C ASN A 24 -17.56 18.51 29.97
N ARG A 25 -16.50 17.70 29.89
CA ARG A 25 -15.14 18.17 30.16
C ARG A 25 -14.68 19.24 29.16
N ILE A 26 -14.97 19.08 27.87
CA ILE A 26 -14.60 20.04 26.82
C ILE A 26 -15.35 21.35 26.99
N VAL A 27 -16.68 21.28 27.18
CA VAL A 27 -17.54 22.45 27.41
C VAL A 27 -17.08 23.20 28.65
N ASN A 28 -16.84 22.51 29.77
CA ASN A 28 -16.36 23.13 31.00
C ASN A 28 -14.98 23.77 30.84
N LYS A 29 -14.09 23.16 30.04
CA LYS A 29 -12.78 23.74 29.72
C LYS A 29 -12.94 25.05 28.93
N VAL A 30 -13.76 25.06 27.89
CA VAL A 30 -13.99 26.27 27.07
C VAL A 30 -14.69 27.38 27.86
N LEU A 31 -15.68 27.03 28.67
CA LEU A 31 -16.35 28.00 29.54
C LEU A 31 -15.39 28.60 30.58
N LYS A 32 -14.40 27.83 31.04
CA LYS A 32 -13.36 28.31 31.95
C LYS A 32 -12.37 29.25 31.24
N ASP A 33 -11.97 28.91 30.02
CA ASP A 33 -10.98 29.67 29.24
C ASP A 33 -11.58 30.93 28.60
N ARG A 34 -12.92 31.06 28.56
CA ARG A 34 -13.70 32.20 28.03
C ARG A 34 -13.14 32.78 26.71
N PRO A 35 -12.93 31.95 25.68
CA PRO A 35 -12.51 32.48 24.38
C PRO A 35 -13.61 33.37 23.79
N SER A 36 -13.21 34.29 22.93
CA SER A 36 -14.11 35.16 22.17
C SER A 36 -15.08 34.39 21.28
N ASP A 37 -14.71 33.18 20.83
CA ASP A 37 -15.60 32.23 20.16
C ASP A 37 -15.54 30.84 20.83
N PRO A 38 -16.50 30.53 21.72
CA PRO A 38 -16.56 29.26 22.42
C PRO A 38 -16.97 28.11 21.50
N LEU A 39 -17.73 28.33 20.43
CA LEU A 39 -18.17 27.24 19.55
C LEU A 39 -17.03 26.73 18.68
N SER A 40 -16.24 27.63 18.09
CA SER A 40 -15.03 27.24 17.35
C SER A 40 -14.00 26.57 18.27
N SER A 41 -13.89 27.02 19.52
CA SER A 41 -13.00 26.41 20.52
C SER A 41 -13.47 25.02 20.97
N ILE A 42 -14.78 24.82 21.15
CA ILE A 42 -15.38 23.51 21.43
C ILE A 42 -15.17 22.58 20.23
N ALA A 43 -15.40 23.05 19.00
CA ALA A 43 -15.18 22.27 17.79
C ALA A 43 -13.70 21.87 17.65
N ALA A 44 -12.78 22.79 17.89
CA ALA A 44 -11.34 22.52 17.89
C ALA A 44 -10.93 21.49 18.95
N LEU A 45 -11.46 21.59 20.17
CA LEU A 45 -11.19 20.64 21.25
C LEU A 45 -11.85 19.27 21.02
N LEU A 46 -13.05 19.22 20.44
CA LEU A 46 -13.69 17.98 20.02
C LEU A 46 -12.91 17.34 18.87
N LEU A 47 -12.41 18.12 17.91
CA LEU A 47 -11.48 17.65 16.87
C LEU A 47 -10.18 17.13 17.49
N GLN A 48 -9.62 17.83 18.48
CA GLN A 48 -8.40 17.44 19.20
C GLN A 48 -8.59 16.16 20.04
N GLN A 49 -9.77 15.98 20.64
CA GLN A 49 -10.11 14.78 21.42
C GLN A 49 -10.53 13.61 20.52
N SER A 50 -11.11 13.88 19.35
CA SER A 50 -11.43 12.90 18.31
C SER A 50 -10.23 12.49 17.47
N CYS A 51 -9.03 13.05 17.72
CA CYS A 51 -7.76 12.65 17.11
C CYS A 51 -7.37 11.17 17.31
N LYS A 52 -8.17 10.39 18.06
CA LYS A 52 -8.05 8.93 18.17
C LYS A 52 -8.99 8.17 17.23
N THR A 53 -9.64 8.83 16.28
CA THR A 53 -10.42 8.13 15.25
C THR A 53 -9.44 7.57 14.24
N TYR A 54 -9.25 6.25 14.22
CA TYR A 54 -8.43 5.60 13.20
C TYR A 54 -9.18 5.58 11.85
N PRO A 55 -8.47 5.66 10.71
CA PRO A 55 -9.10 5.48 9.41
C PRO A 55 -9.70 4.09 9.31
N LYS A 56 -10.74 3.96 8.49
CA LYS A 56 -11.38 2.68 8.17
C LYS A 56 -11.13 2.34 6.72
N PHE A 57 -10.85 1.07 6.45
CA PHE A 57 -10.69 0.59 5.10
C PHE A 57 -12.01 0.66 4.33
N GLU A 58 -11.96 1.14 3.09
CA GLU A 58 -13.13 1.18 2.22
C GLU A 58 -12.95 0.34 0.96
N LYS A 59 -11.91 0.64 0.18
CA LYS A 59 -11.53 -0.13 -1.02
C LYS A 59 -10.12 0.19 -1.46
N VAL A 60 -9.53 -0.74 -2.20
CA VAL A 60 -8.35 -0.51 -3.03
C VAL A 60 -8.79 -0.62 -4.49
N THR A 61 -8.25 0.26 -5.32
CA THR A 61 -8.45 0.22 -6.77
C THR A 61 -7.11 0.27 -7.49
N ALA A 62 -6.95 -0.46 -8.57
CA ALA A 62 -5.78 -0.50 -9.42
C ALA A 62 -6.12 -0.06 -10.84
N ARG A 63 -5.15 0.51 -11.53
CA ARG A 63 -5.20 0.77 -12.98
C ARG A 63 -3.82 0.63 -13.60
N PRO A 64 -3.71 0.28 -14.89
CA PRO A 64 -2.43 0.29 -15.59
C PRO A 64 -1.97 1.74 -15.83
N ILE A 65 -0.67 1.96 -15.71
CA ILE A 65 0.01 3.22 -16.04
C ILE A 65 1.31 2.94 -16.77
N SER A 66 1.80 3.92 -17.53
CA SER A 66 3.13 3.86 -18.15
C SER A 66 4.15 4.58 -17.27
N VAL A 67 5.29 3.95 -17.02
CA VAL A 67 6.38 4.55 -16.24
C VAL A 67 7.12 5.56 -17.11
N ASN A 68 7.25 6.80 -16.64
CA ASN A 68 7.94 7.90 -17.34
C ASN A 68 7.44 8.10 -18.78
N ASP A 69 6.13 7.98 -18.99
CA ASP A 69 5.47 8.09 -20.30
C ASP A 69 5.96 7.09 -21.37
N ASN A 70 6.71 6.05 -20.97
CA ASN A 70 7.15 5.00 -21.88
C ASN A 70 6.09 3.89 -21.96
N PRO A 71 5.37 3.73 -23.09
CA PRO A 71 4.33 2.72 -23.23
C PRO A 71 4.86 1.27 -23.18
N ALA A 72 6.16 1.07 -23.42
CA ALA A 72 6.79 -0.24 -23.29
C ALA A 72 7.01 -0.65 -21.82
N CYS A 73 6.96 0.29 -20.89
CA CYS A 73 7.15 0.05 -19.46
C CYS A 73 5.83 0.25 -18.73
N GLN A 74 4.97 -0.76 -18.73
CA GLN A 74 3.70 -0.72 -18.00
C GLN A 74 3.89 -1.13 -16.54
N THR A 75 3.14 -0.49 -15.65
CA THR A 75 3.03 -0.88 -14.25
C THR A 75 1.62 -0.61 -13.71
N VAL A 76 1.37 -0.98 -12.46
CA VAL A 76 0.08 -0.80 -11.78
C VAL A 76 0.16 0.39 -10.82
N GLU A 77 -0.78 1.33 -10.95
CA GLU A 77 -1.03 2.35 -9.93
C GLU A 77 -2.13 1.85 -8.98
N ILE A 78 -1.79 1.73 -7.70
CA ILE A 78 -2.68 1.33 -6.62
C ILE A 78 -3.20 2.57 -5.90
N SER A 79 -4.51 2.76 -5.89
CA SER A 79 -5.23 3.85 -5.24
C SER A 79 -5.98 3.33 -4.02
N VAL A 80 -5.67 3.87 -2.84
CA VAL A 80 -6.26 3.43 -1.57
C VAL A 80 -7.27 4.44 -1.06
N TRP A 81 -8.50 3.98 -0.84
CA TRP A 81 -9.61 4.76 -0.32
C TRP A 81 -9.86 4.40 1.14
N LEU A 82 -9.86 5.41 2.00
CA LEU A 82 -10.12 5.25 3.43
C LEU A 82 -11.19 6.25 3.88
N SER A 83 -12.05 5.80 4.79
CA SER A 83 -12.97 6.66 5.51
C SER A 83 -12.30 7.16 6.79
N TYR A 84 -12.17 8.47 6.92
CA TYR A 84 -11.52 9.11 8.06
C TYR A 84 -12.26 10.41 8.39
N GLN A 85 -12.59 10.61 9.67
CA GLN A 85 -13.37 11.77 10.14
C GLN A 85 -14.71 11.95 9.40
N GLY A 86 -15.41 10.84 9.14
CA GLY A 86 -16.70 10.83 8.45
C GLY A 86 -16.62 11.09 6.94
N ARG A 87 -15.41 11.20 6.36
CA ARG A 87 -15.21 11.42 4.93
C ARG A 87 -14.44 10.26 4.29
N SER A 88 -15.08 9.64 3.31
CA SER A 88 -14.43 8.78 2.34
C SER A 88 -13.65 9.63 1.33
N ALA A 89 -12.38 9.31 1.13
CA ALA A 89 -11.58 9.93 0.07
C ALA A 89 -10.43 9.02 -0.35
N LEU A 90 -9.90 9.27 -1.55
CA LEU A 90 -8.61 8.76 -1.97
C LEU A 90 -7.52 9.37 -1.09
N ARG A 91 -6.74 8.51 -0.42
CA ARG A 91 -5.72 8.97 0.54
C ARG A 91 -4.30 8.81 0.02
N TYR A 92 -4.07 7.83 -0.84
CA TYR A 92 -2.74 7.57 -1.37
C TYR A 92 -2.80 6.89 -2.74
N ARG A 93 -1.80 7.20 -3.57
CA ARG A 93 -1.50 6.51 -4.82
C ARG A 93 -0.09 5.94 -4.71
N HIS A 94 0.03 4.65 -4.97
CA HIS A 94 1.29 3.93 -4.98
C HIS A 94 1.54 3.41 -6.39
N ASN A 95 2.67 3.76 -6.97
CA ASN A 95 3.09 3.20 -8.25
C ASN A 95 3.92 1.97 -7.95
N PHE A 96 3.49 0.81 -8.44
CA PHE A 96 4.24 -0.43 -8.31
C PHE A 96 5.60 -0.25 -8.99
N SER A 97 6.68 -0.21 -8.21
CA SER A 97 8.03 -0.15 -8.76
C SER A 97 8.48 -1.57 -9.09
N TYR A 98 8.84 -1.81 -10.34
CA TYR A 98 9.51 -3.05 -10.71
C TYR A 98 10.88 -3.10 -10.06
N ASP A 99 11.09 -4.09 -9.19
CA ASP A 99 12.41 -4.43 -8.66
C ASP A 99 12.92 -5.69 -9.39
N PRO A 100 14.04 -5.60 -10.14
CA PRO A 100 14.63 -6.76 -10.81
C PRO A 100 15.07 -7.89 -9.89
N GLU A 101 15.27 -7.61 -8.60
CA GLU A 101 15.61 -8.60 -7.57
C GLU A 101 14.34 -9.26 -6.99
N GLU A 102 13.23 -8.52 -6.94
CA GLU A 102 11.91 -9.05 -6.59
C GLU A 102 11.18 -9.54 -7.85
N GLN A 103 11.77 -10.51 -8.57
CA GLN A 103 11.17 -11.15 -9.76
C GLN A 103 9.87 -11.94 -9.47
N ASP A 104 9.28 -11.74 -8.31
CA ASP A 104 7.98 -12.29 -7.96
C ASP A 104 6.92 -11.68 -8.88
N ARG A 105 6.32 -12.59 -9.67
CA ARG A 105 5.49 -12.34 -10.86
C ARG A 105 4.49 -11.19 -10.65
N ILE A 106 4.72 -10.08 -11.34
CA ILE A 106 3.62 -9.21 -11.76
C ILE A 106 2.76 -10.05 -12.70
N LEU A 107 1.45 -10.02 -12.50
CA LEU A 107 0.48 -10.73 -13.35
C LEU A 107 0.34 -9.97 -14.67
N PHE A 108 1.21 -10.30 -15.62
CA PHE A 108 1.10 -9.86 -17.00
C PHE A 108 0.08 -10.70 -17.75
N ASP A 109 -0.71 -10.09 -18.63
CA ASP A 109 -1.64 -10.84 -19.48
C ASP A 109 -0.86 -11.65 -20.54
N ASP A 110 0.29 -11.13 -21.01
CA ASP A 110 1.27 -11.83 -21.83
C ASP A 110 2.63 -11.81 -21.11
N GLU A 111 2.99 -12.95 -20.49
CA GLU A 111 4.24 -13.09 -19.75
C GLU A 111 5.49 -12.97 -20.64
N ALA A 112 5.41 -13.43 -21.89
CA ALA A 112 6.55 -13.40 -22.82
C ALA A 112 6.87 -11.99 -23.28
N ALA A 113 5.84 -11.20 -23.58
CA ALA A 113 6.00 -9.79 -23.96
C ALA A 113 6.10 -8.84 -22.75
N LYS A 114 5.76 -9.30 -21.54
CA LYS A 114 5.58 -8.48 -20.32
C LYS A 114 4.60 -7.32 -20.56
N THR A 115 3.50 -7.62 -21.24
CA THR A 115 2.47 -6.63 -21.59
C THR A 115 1.10 -7.05 -21.07
N GLY A 116 0.25 -6.05 -20.84
CA GLY A 116 -1.09 -6.27 -20.31
C GLY A 116 -1.05 -6.48 -18.80
N LEU A 117 -1.96 -5.83 -18.09
CA LEU A 117 -2.06 -5.86 -16.62
C LEU A 117 -3.52 -6.03 -16.19
N THR A 118 -4.35 -6.55 -17.07
CA THR A 118 -5.80 -6.68 -16.85
C THR A 118 -6.05 -7.66 -15.71
N GLN A 119 -5.33 -8.78 -15.70
CA GLN A 119 -5.43 -9.77 -14.63
C GLN A 119 -4.98 -9.20 -13.28
N ALA A 120 -3.82 -8.53 -13.23
CA ALA A 120 -3.35 -7.85 -12.03
C ALA A 120 -4.39 -6.86 -11.48
N VAL A 121 -4.95 -6.04 -12.37
CA VAL A 121 -5.92 -5.00 -12.02
C VAL A 121 -7.23 -5.59 -11.52
N SER A 122 -7.77 -6.60 -12.19
CA SER A 122 -8.98 -7.30 -11.76
C SER A 122 -8.77 -7.97 -10.39
N MET A 123 -7.63 -8.63 -10.19
CA MET A 123 -7.32 -9.29 -8.92
C MET A 123 -7.25 -8.29 -7.76
N ILE A 124 -6.67 -7.10 -7.95
CA ILE A 124 -6.67 -6.05 -6.91
C ILE A 124 -8.09 -5.52 -6.67
N ASN A 125 -8.78 -5.13 -7.75
CA ASN A 125 -10.06 -4.44 -7.69
C ASN A 125 -11.17 -5.30 -7.10
N GLU A 126 -11.20 -6.57 -7.47
CA GLU A 126 -12.31 -7.48 -7.19
C GLU A 126 -11.95 -8.39 -6.02
N ALA A 127 -10.91 -9.21 -6.16
CA ALA A 127 -10.60 -10.27 -5.20
C ALA A 127 -9.95 -9.73 -3.92
N LEU A 128 -8.84 -8.99 -4.04
CA LEU A 128 -8.09 -8.50 -2.89
C LEU A 128 -8.87 -7.43 -2.11
N SER A 129 -9.43 -6.44 -2.81
CA SER A 129 -10.23 -5.37 -2.19
C SER A 129 -11.42 -5.92 -1.40
N SER A 130 -12.14 -6.90 -1.97
CA SER A 130 -13.25 -7.56 -1.28
C SER A 130 -12.80 -8.39 -0.08
N THR A 131 -11.67 -9.10 -0.21
CA THR A 131 -11.10 -9.91 0.88
C THR A 131 -10.70 -9.04 2.07
N ILE A 132 -10.02 -7.92 1.81
CA ILE A 132 -9.64 -6.96 2.87
C ILE A 132 -10.90 -6.35 3.49
N LYS A 133 -11.87 -5.95 2.67
CA LYS A 133 -13.12 -5.36 3.17
C LYS A 133 -13.95 -6.34 3.99
N LEU A 134 -13.97 -7.63 3.66
CA LEU A 134 -14.69 -8.64 4.44
C LEU A 134 -14.06 -8.84 5.83
N ASN A 135 -12.73 -8.80 5.91
CA ASN A 135 -12.00 -9.08 7.16
C ASN A 135 -11.80 -7.83 8.04
N LEU A 136 -11.68 -6.64 7.44
CA LEU A 136 -11.35 -5.38 8.13
C LEU A 136 -12.37 -4.26 7.92
N GLY A 137 -13.40 -4.48 7.11
CA GLY A 137 -14.41 -3.48 6.79
C GLY A 137 -15.08 -2.93 8.04
N GLY A 138 -15.09 -1.60 8.16
CA GLY A 138 -15.72 -0.90 9.27
C GLY A 138 -14.90 -0.90 10.58
N GLN A 139 -13.83 -1.69 10.68
CA GLN A 139 -12.92 -1.68 11.83
C GLN A 139 -11.93 -0.50 11.73
N PRO A 140 -11.56 0.10 12.88
CA PRO A 140 -10.47 1.07 12.93
C PRO A 140 -9.15 0.41 12.52
N LEU A 141 -8.39 1.06 11.64
CA LEU A 141 -7.06 0.61 11.22
C LEU A 141 -6.00 1.05 12.25
N ASP A 142 -6.00 0.38 13.41
CA ASP A 142 -5.00 0.49 14.46
C ASP A 142 -3.85 -0.55 14.30
N LEU A 143 -2.93 -0.61 15.26
CA LEU A 143 -1.79 -1.56 15.23
C LEU A 143 -2.22 -3.03 15.13
N ASP A 144 -3.32 -3.41 15.77
CA ASP A 144 -3.82 -4.79 15.70
C ASP A 144 -4.50 -5.06 14.35
N ALA A 145 -5.16 -4.07 13.77
CA ALA A 145 -5.69 -4.15 12.42
C ALA A 145 -4.58 -4.36 11.37
N PHE A 146 -3.38 -3.79 11.57
CA PHE A 146 -2.22 -4.07 10.68
C PHE A 146 -1.77 -5.53 10.74
N ARG A 147 -1.65 -6.11 11.93
CA ARG A 147 -1.31 -7.54 12.08
C ARG A 147 -2.35 -8.43 11.38
N LYS A 148 -3.62 -8.08 11.50
CA LYS A 148 -4.71 -8.77 10.79
C LYS A 148 -4.63 -8.56 9.28
N LEU A 149 -4.32 -7.34 8.82
CA LEU A 149 -4.16 -7.02 7.41
C LEU A 149 -3.07 -7.87 6.78
N ASP A 150 -1.88 -7.93 7.39
CA ASP A 150 -0.78 -8.73 6.89
C ASP A 150 -1.14 -10.22 6.88
N GLY A 151 -1.80 -10.72 7.93
CA GLY A 151 -2.31 -12.09 7.97
C GLY A 151 -3.35 -12.40 6.88
N VAL A 152 -4.25 -11.46 6.58
CA VAL A 152 -5.25 -11.61 5.51
C VAL A 152 -4.58 -11.60 4.14
N MET A 153 -3.62 -10.71 3.92
CA MET A 153 -2.85 -10.62 2.68
C MET A 153 -1.99 -11.86 2.44
N LEU A 154 -1.35 -12.38 3.49
CA LEU A 154 -0.57 -13.62 3.40
C LEU A 154 -1.45 -14.83 3.10
N LYS A 155 -2.61 -14.96 3.77
CA LYS A 155 -3.58 -16.02 3.46
C LYS A 155 -4.11 -15.92 2.03
N PHE A 156 -4.40 -14.71 1.56
CA PHE A 156 -4.82 -14.48 0.19
C PHE A 156 -3.75 -14.96 -0.79
N TYR A 157 -2.47 -14.64 -0.54
CA TYR A 157 -1.35 -15.14 -1.33
C TYR A 157 -1.26 -16.67 -1.34
N GLU A 158 -1.28 -17.30 -0.16
CA GLU A 158 -1.19 -18.75 -0.01
C GLU A 158 -2.34 -19.49 -0.72
N GLN A 159 -3.56 -18.96 -0.63
CA GLN A 159 -4.73 -19.54 -1.30
C GLN A 159 -4.61 -19.52 -2.83
N ASN A 160 -4.12 -18.41 -3.40
CA ASN A 160 -3.91 -18.33 -4.84
C ASN A 160 -2.74 -19.23 -5.30
N LEU A 161 -1.72 -19.41 -4.47
CA LEU A 161 -0.60 -20.30 -4.77
C LEU A 161 -1.04 -21.78 -4.82
N LEU A 162 -1.91 -22.21 -3.91
CA LEU A 162 -2.43 -23.58 -3.89
C LEU A 162 -3.32 -23.88 -5.11
N GLN A 163 -4.15 -22.92 -5.54
CA GLN A 163 -5.03 -23.10 -6.71
C GLN A 163 -4.27 -23.37 -8.01
N GLN A 164 -3.04 -22.86 -8.15
CA GLN A 164 -2.19 -23.19 -9.30
C GLN A 164 -1.68 -24.63 -9.31
N GLN A 165 -1.36 -25.19 -8.14
CA GLN A 165 -0.79 -26.54 -8.04
C GLN A 165 -1.82 -27.61 -8.38
N ASP A 166 -3.07 -27.43 -7.94
CA ASP A 166 -4.15 -28.38 -8.20
C ASP A 166 -4.59 -28.36 -9.68
N GLY A 167 -4.54 -27.21 -10.35
CA GLY A 167 -4.91 -27.08 -11.76
C GLY A 167 -3.96 -27.77 -12.75
N THR A 168 -2.70 -28.01 -12.35
CA THR A 168 -1.68 -28.60 -13.24
C THR A 168 -1.74 -30.14 -13.26
N SER A 169 -2.36 -30.75 -12.24
CA SER A 169 -2.33 -32.21 -12.06
C SER A 169 -3.43 -32.98 -12.81
N ASN A 170 -4.44 -32.30 -13.38
CA ASN A 170 -5.60 -32.95 -14.02
C ASN A 170 -5.52 -33.09 -15.55
N ASN A 171 -4.51 -32.56 -16.22
CA ASN A 171 -4.38 -32.65 -17.69
C ASN A 171 -3.51 -33.82 -18.19
N GLY A 172 -3.17 -34.79 -17.32
CA GLY A 172 -2.22 -35.86 -17.62
C GLY A 172 -2.79 -37.23 -18.05
N GLN A 173 -4.11 -37.43 -18.13
CA GLN A 173 -4.68 -38.75 -18.48
C GLN A 173 -5.97 -38.65 -19.30
N GLU A 174 -5.88 -38.28 -20.58
CA GLU A 174 -6.95 -38.61 -21.54
C GLU A 174 -6.43 -38.71 -22.99
N GLU A 175 -5.44 -39.59 -23.21
CA GLU A 175 -5.13 -40.12 -24.54
C GLU A 175 -5.43 -41.63 -24.56
N ASN A 176 -6.65 -42.00 -24.98
CA ASN A 176 -6.89 -43.07 -25.95
C ASN A 176 -8.39 -43.33 -26.13
N LYS A 177 -8.95 -42.85 -27.24
CA LYS A 177 -9.76 -43.70 -28.14
C LYS A 177 -10.04 -43.00 -29.47
N THR A 178 -9.33 -43.48 -30.47
CA THR A 178 -9.57 -43.34 -31.89
C THR A 178 -10.94 -43.88 -32.28
N SER A 179 -11.71 -43.13 -33.08
CA SER A 179 -12.55 -43.72 -34.13
C SER A 179 -12.94 -42.69 -35.19
N MET A 180 -12.77 -43.13 -36.45
CA MET A 180 -12.95 -42.42 -37.72
C MET A 180 -14.35 -41.84 -37.91
N SER A 181 -14.47 -40.68 -38.56
CA SER A 181 -15.57 -40.39 -39.49
C SER A 181 -15.22 -39.23 -40.43
N GLN A 182 -15.83 -39.28 -41.61
CA GLN A 182 -15.48 -38.61 -42.86
C GLN A 182 -16.08 -37.19 -43.01
N ASN A 183 -15.33 -36.33 -43.73
CA ASN A 183 -15.74 -35.27 -44.66
C ASN A 183 -17.03 -34.45 -44.40
N ARG A 184 -16.84 -33.15 -44.06
CA ARG A 184 -17.67 -32.03 -44.57
C ARG A 184 -16.97 -30.67 -44.38
N PRO A 185 -16.94 -29.76 -45.38
CA PRO A 185 -16.50 -28.39 -45.17
C PRO A 185 -17.69 -27.52 -44.74
N GLY A 186 -17.61 -26.97 -43.53
CA GLY A 186 -18.55 -26.00 -42.98
C GLY A 186 -17.78 -24.92 -42.25
N THR A 187 -17.64 -23.77 -42.89
CA THR A 187 -17.08 -22.54 -42.32
C THR A 187 -17.99 -21.99 -41.22
N SER A 188 -17.52 -22.09 -39.98
CA SER A 188 -17.91 -21.23 -38.87
C SER A 188 -16.78 -21.29 -37.84
N ALA A 189 -15.98 -20.23 -37.78
CA ALA A 189 -14.92 -20.08 -36.81
C ALA A 189 -15.54 -19.97 -35.41
N SER A 190 -15.59 -21.09 -34.68
CA SER A 190 -15.75 -21.05 -33.23
C SER A 190 -14.43 -20.55 -32.65
N VAL A 191 -14.43 -19.34 -32.12
CA VAL A 191 -13.33 -18.82 -31.31
C VAL A 191 -13.17 -19.78 -30.14
N ASN A 192 -12.09 -20.55 -30.16
CA ASN A 192 -11.71 -21.43 -29.08
C ASN A 192 -11.36 -20.52 -27.90
N SER A 193 -12.30 -20.34 -26.97
CA SER A 193 -12.05 -19.70 -25.68
C SER A 193 -11.23 -20.67 -24.84
N GLY A 194 -9.92 -20.73 -25.12
CA GLY A 194 -8.96 -21.42 -24.29
C GLY A 194 -9.14 -20.91 -22.86
N SER A 195 -9.26 -21.83 -21.91
CA SER A 195 -9.26 -21.50 -20.48
C SER A 195 -7.96 -20.77 -20.17
N VAL A 196 -8.03 -19.45 -19.98
CA VAL A 196 -6.88 -18.64 -19.57
C VAL A 196 -6.46 -19.13 -18.19
N GLN A 197 -5.30 -19.78 -18.12
CA GLN A 197 -4.72 -20.26 -16.88
C GLN A 197 -4.44 -19.03 -16.01
N GLN A 198 -5.18 -18.87 -14.91
CA GLN A 198 -5.00 -17.70 -14.05
C GLN A 198 -3.71 -17.86 -13.24
N ASP A 199 -2.72 -17.02 -13.55
CA ASP A 199 -1.53 -16.93 -12.73
C ASP A 199 -1.78 -16.38 -11.33
N ALA A 200 -1.07 -16.92 -10.34
CA ALA A 200 -1.10 -16.47 -8.94
C ALA A 200 -0.21 -15.23 -8.75
N PRO A 201 -0.64 -14.27 -7.92
CA PRO A 201 0.13 -13.06 -7.68
C PRO A 201 1.44 -13.38 -6.94
N GLY A 202 2.55 -12.75 -7.34
CA GLY A 202 3.82 -12.85 -6.60
C GLY A 202 3.78 -12.16 -5.23
N LYS A 203 4.78 -12.39 -4.36
CA LYS A 203 4.82 -11.72 -3.04
C LYS A 203 5.04 -10.22 -3.16
N ALA A 204 5.80 -9.78 -4.17
CA ALA A 204 6.01 -8.37 -4.46
C ALA A 204 4.69 -7.62 -4.67
N PHE A 205 3.74 -8.24 -5.37
CA PHE A 205 2.38 -7.72 -5.58
C PHE A 205 1.64 -7.46 -4.26
N ILE A 206 1.70 -8.43 -3.35
CA ILE A 206 1.04 -8.38 -2.05
C ILE A 206 1.71 -7.33 -1.14
N LYS A 207 3.05 -7.31 -1.13
CA LYS A 207 3.86 -6.32 -0.43
C LYS A 207 3.48 -4.91 -0.87
N ALA A 208 3.42 -4.63 -2.17
CA ALA A 208 3.05 -3.30 -2.68
C ALA A 208 1.64 -2.88 -2.27
N CYS A 209 0.68 -3.81 -2.21
CA CYS A 209 -0.66 -3.53 -1.70
C CYS A 209 -0.64 -3.20 -0.20
N SER A 210 0.12 -3.94 0.60
CA SER A 210 0.28 -3.67 2.04
C SER A 210 0.93 -2.31 2.28
N GLU A 211 2.02 -2.01 1.56
CA GLU A 211 2.71 -0.72 1.62
C GLU A 211 1.79 0.45 1.22
N ALA A 212 1.01 0.30 0.15
CA ALA A 212 0.07 1.32 -0.28
C ALA A 212 -0.97 1.65 0.81
N ILE A 213 -1.51 0.63 1.49
CA ILE A 213 -2.46 0.81 2.60
C ILE A 213 -1.78 1.46 3.81
N PHE A 214 -0.58 0.99 4.15
CA PHE A 214 0.22 1.56 5.22
C PHE A 214 0.49 3.05 5.02
N PHE A 215 0.92 3.46 3.82
CA PHE A 215 1.14 4.87 3.49
C PHE A 215 -0.15 5.68 3.47
N ALA A 216 -1.27 5.09 3.02
CA ALA A 216 -2.58 5.74 3.08
C ALA A 216 -3.02 6.06 4.51
N ILE A 217 -2.80 5.13 5.44
CA ILE A 217 -3.09 5.32 6.87
C ILE A 217 -2.18 6.41 7.45
N ALA A 218 -0.87 6.34 7.17
CA ALA A 218 0.07 7.35 7.62
C ALA A 218 -0.26 8.76 7.08
N HIS A 219 -0.87 8.85 5.88
CA HIS A 219 -1.36 10.11 5.31
C HIS A 219 -2.62 10.64 6.01
N CYS A 220 -3.50 9.76 6.52
CA CYS A 220 -4.67 10.17 7.31
C CYS A 220 -4.28 10.74 8.68
N VAL A 221 -3.29 10.13 9.34
CA VAL A 221 -2.89 10.51 10.71
C VAL A 221 -1.81 11.61 10.72
N LYS A 222 -1.42 12.12 9.53
CA LYS A 222 -0.42 13.17 9.38
C LYS A 222 -0.92 14.49 10.00
N GLN A 223 -0.58 14.74 11.25
CA GLN A 223 -0.91 16.01 11.93
C GLN A 223 0.06 17.15 11.64
N GLU A 224 1.33 16.89 11.22
CA GLU A 224 2.20 17.75 10.38
C GLU A 224 3.71 17.35 10.42
N LYS A 225 4.50 17.99 9.52
CA LYS A 225 5.95 17.93 9.22
C LYS A 225 6.46 16.85 8.25
N SER A 226 6.26 15.54 8.45
CA SER A 226 6.70 14.54 7.45
C SER A 226 5.98 13.20 7.56
N LEU A 227 5.93 12.43 6.45
CA LEU A 227 5.40 11.07 6.43
C LEU A 227 6.17 10.14 7.39
N ALA A 228 7.50 10.28 7.44
CA ALA A 228 8.36 9.53 8.33
C ALA A 228 8.03 9.77 9.82
N LEU A 229 7.73 11.02 10.21
CA LEU A 229 7.29 11.33 11.56
C LEU A 229 5.92 10.71 11.87
N SER A 230 4.98 10.77 10.93
CA SER A 230 3.66 10.14 11.08
C SER A 230 3.78 8.64 11.31
N ILE A 231 4.61 7.95 10.51
CA ILE A 231 4.90 6.52 10.68
C ILE A 231 5.51 6.27 12.07
N ARG A 232 6.54 7.03 12.45
CA ARG A 232 7.23 6.84 13.73
C ARG A 232 6.32 7.05 14.94
N GLN A 233 5.44 8.05 14.90
CA GLN A 233 4.58 8.41 16.03
C GLN A 233 3.37 7.51 16.20
N ASN A 234 2.85 6.97 15.09
CA ASN A 234 1.57 6.23 15.12
C ASN A 234 1.76 4.71 14.97
N LEU A 235 2.89 4.25 14.42
CA LEU A 235 3.07 2.85 14.01
C LEU A 235 4.25 2.16 14.73
N HIS A 236 5.07 2.91 15.45
CA HIS A 236 6.05 2.36 16.39
C HIS A 236 5.66 2.71 17.84
N PRO A 237 5.60 1.72 18.75
CA PRO A 237 5.32 2.00 20.16
C PRO A 237 6.41 2.93 20.73
N THR A 238 5.99 4.13 21.13
CA THR A 238 6.83 5.22 21.64
C THR A 238 7.65 4.83 22.87
N GLU A 239 7.25 3.78 23.58
CA GLU A 239 7.87 3.31 24.83
C GLU A 239 9.30 2.76 24.64
N LEU A 240 9.72 2.42 23.42
CA LEU A 240 11.10 2.00 23.12
C LEU A 240 12.04 3.16 22.72
N ILE A 241 11.51 4.39 22.54
CA ILE A 241 12.27 5.52 21.97
C ILE A 241 12.92 6.39 23.05
N SER A 242 12.55 6.23 24.32
CA SER A 242 13.12 6.98 25.44
C SER A 242 14.59 6.65 25.75
N GLN A 243 15.18 5.62 25.11
CA GLN A 243 16.58 5.23 25.33
C GLN A 243 17.42 5.01 24.06
N SER A 244 16.86 5.08 22.85
CA SER A 244 17.60 4.74 21.63
C SER A 244 18.25 5.98 21.00
N THR A 245 19.58 6.00 20.97
CA THR A 245 20.45 6.66 19.98
C THR A 245 19.69 7.16 18.75
N TYR A 246 19.86 8.42 18.37
CA TYR A 246 19.49 8.91 17.05
C TYR A 246 20.14 8.00 16.00
N HIS A 247 19.41 7.00 15.50
CA HIS A 247 19.93 6.10 14.49
C HIS A 247 20.17 6.95 13.25
N SER A 248 21.45 7.21 12.98
CA SER A 248 21.88 7.90 11.79
C SER A 248 21.69 6.96 10.61
N THR A 249 20.62 7.18 9.86
CA THR A 249 20.50 6.58 8.54
C THR A 249 21.62 7.15 7.67
N LYS A 250 22.61 6.31 7.33
CA LYS A 250 23.65 6.67 6.37
C LYS A 250 23.10 6.47 4.97
N LEU A 251 23.32 7.44 4.09
CA LEU A 251 22.93 7.34 2.70
C LEU A 251 24.05 6.64 1.94
N LEU A 252 23.77 5.47 1.35
CA LEU A 252 24.70 4.78 0.47
C LEU A 252 24.35 5.11 -0.98
N VAL A 253 25.24 5.83 -1.65
CA VAL A 253 25.09 6.21 -3.05
C VAL A 253 25.97 5.30 -3.89
N ASN A 254 25.39 4.50 -4.78
CA ASN A 254 26.18 3.78 -5.78
C ASN A 254 26.76 4.80 -6.78
N VAL A 255 28.08 4.95 -6.80
CA VAL A 255 28.77 5.89 -7.70
C VAL A 255 29.28 5.22 -8.97
N LEU A 256 29.61 3.93 -8.90
CA LEU A 256 30.13 3.17 -10.03
C LEU A 256 29.63 1.73 -9.96
N THR A 257 29.15 1.23 -11.09
CA THR A 257 28.79 -0.18 -11.26
C THR A 257 29.91 -0.89 -12.02
N GLY A 258 30.43 -1.97 -11.46
CA GLY A 258 31.44 -2.83 -12.06
C GLY A 258 30.93 -4.27 -12.26
N GLY A 259 31.87 -5.21 -12.39
CA GLY A 259 31.55 -6.62 -12.54
C GLY A 259 30.95 -6.98 -13.90
N LYS A 260 30.45 -8.22 -13.96
CA LYS A 260 29.86 -8.78 -15.19
C LYS A 260 28.62 -8.02 -15.65
N ALA A 261 27.80 -7.52 -14.71
CA ALA A 261 26.59 -6.75 -15.04
C ALA A 261 26.89 -5.46 -15.82
N ALA A 262 28.06 -4.86 -15.58
CA ALA A 262 28.54 -3.68 -16.31
C ALA A 262 29.53 -4.01 -17.44
N ASN A 263 29.72 -5.29 -17.79
CA ASN A 263 30.76 -5.77 -18.71
C ASN A 263 32.17 -5.23 -18.38
N SER A 264 32.46 -5.07 -17.09
CA SER A 264 33.72 -4.51 -16.60
C SER A 264 34.67 -5.61 -16.14
N GLN A 265 35.98 -5.38 -16.32
CA GLN A 265 37.03 -6.25 -15.74
C GLN A 265 37.14 -6.09 -14.21
N ILE A 266 36.50 -5.07 -13.64
CA ILE A 266 36.50 -4.82 -12.20
C ILE A 266 35.69 -5.92 -11.51
N LYS A 267 36.28 -6.58 -10.51
CA LYS A 267 35.65 -7.71 -9.80
C LYS A 267 34.43 -7.32 -8.95
N PHE A 268 34.40 -6.09 -8.43
CA PHE A 268 33.32 -5.61 -7.56
C PHE A 268 32.14 -5.07 -8.37
N GLY A 269 30.93 -5.43 -7.97
CA GLY A 269 29.69 -5.06 -8.67
C GLY A 269 29.27 -3.61 -8.45
N ASN A 270 29.43 -3.08 -7.24
CA ASN A 270 28.99 -1.72 -6.89
C ASN A 270 30.03 -1.04 -5.99
N PHE A 271 30.25 0.25 -6.21
CA PHE A 271 31.08 1.10 -5.36
C PHE A 271 30.20 2.16 -4.73
N TYR A 272 30.11 2.16 -3.41
CA TYR A 272 29.22 3.06 -2.69
C TYR A 272 29.99 4.20 -2.01
N LEU A 273 29.49 5.42 -2.18
CA LEU A 273 29.81 6.55 -1.32
C LEU A 273 28.84 6.55 -0.13
N ILE A 274 29.37 6.47 1.08
CA ILE A 274 28.58 6.53 2.31
C ILE A 274 28.55 7.98 2.79
N ILE A 275 27.36 8.59 2.80
CA ILE A 275 27.15 9.94 3.28
C ILE A 275 26.46 9.88 4.64
N GLU A 276 27.16 10.38 5.65
CA GLU A 276 26.66 10.48 7.03
C GLU A 276 26.09 11.87 7.26
N GLY A 277 24.80 12.05 6.92
CA GLY A 277 24.14 13.36 6.99
C GLY A 277 24.06 13.96 8.41
N ASN A 278 24.15 13.12 9.45
CA ASN A 278 24.05 13.58 10.83
C ASN A 278 25.36 14.18 11.37
N ALA A 279 26.49 13.98 10.69
CA ALA A 279 27.74 14.61 11.09
C ALA A 279 27.69 16.14 10.91
N ASN A 280 26.77 16.64 10.09
CA ASN A 280 26.62 18.07 9.82
C ASN A 280 25.13 18.41 9.62
N PRO A 281 24.37 18.68 10.70
CA PRO A 281 22.92 18.87 10.62
C PRO A 281 22.47 20.09 9.80
N GLU A 282 23.37 21.03 9.53
CA GLU A 282 23.13 22.17 8.64
C GLU A 282 23.36 21.84 7.15
N ALA A 283 24.01 20.72 6.85
CA ALA A 283 24.27 20.31 5.48
C ALA A 283 22.96 19.80 4.83
N ASN A 284 22.51 20.48 3.79
CA ASN A 284 21.44 19.99 2.93
C ASN A 284 21.97 18.83 2.07
N VAL A 285 21.93 17.62 2.63
CA VAL A 285 22.46 16.38 2.01
C VAL A 285 21.97 16.21 0.58
N ILE A 286 20.71 16.54 0.29
CA ILE A 286 20.13 16.43 -1.06
C ILE A 286 20.79 17.42 -2.02
N GLN A 287 21.00 18.68 -1.61
CA GLN A 287 21.70 19.66 -2.45
C GLN A 287 23.17 19.27 -2.66
N SER A 288 23.87 18.84 -1.62
CA SER A 288 25.25 18.35 -1.73
C SER A 288 25.35 17.16 -2.68
N PHE A 289 24.41 16.21 -2.60
CA PHE A 289 24.32 15.07 -3.51
C PHE A 289 24.06 15.52 -4.96
N LYS A 290 23.13 16.45 -5.19
CA LYS A 290 22.87 17.02 -6.53
C LYS A 290 24.11 17.70 -7.11
N ALA A 291 24.81 18.50 -6.32
CA ALA A 291 26.05 19.17 -6.75
C ALA A 291 27.15 18.15 -7.08
N PHE A 292 27.31 17.12 -6.25
CA PHE A 292 28.25 16.02 -6.50
C PHE A 292 27.92 15.27 -7.80
N MET A 293 26.66 14.90 -8.01
CA MET A 293 26.23 14.23 -9.25
C MET A 293 26.41 15.11 -10.49
N ALA A 294 26.18 16.42 -10.38
CA ALA A 294 26.44 17.37 -11.46
C ALA A 294 27.94 17.48 -11.79
N PHE A 295 28.80 17.50 -10.77
CA PHE A 295 30.25 17.47 -10.93
C PHE A 295 30.74 16.17 -11.57
N LEU A 296 30.26 15.01 -11.11
CA LEU A 296 30.62 13.73 -11.72
C LEU A 296 30.25 13.71 -13.20
N LYS A 297 29.03 14.15 -13.55
CA LYS A 297 28.63 14.26 -14.96
C LYS A 297 29.60 15.14 -15.74
N SER A 298 29.91 16.35 -15.28
CA SER A 298 30.81 17.26 -16.02
C SER A 298 32.25 16.76 -16.20
N LYS A 299 32.68 15.75 -15.45
CA LYS A 299 34.02 15.15 -15.56
C LYS A 299 34.07 13.89 -16.40
N PHE A 300 32.96 13.16 -16.49
CA PHE A 300 32.93 11.82 -17.08
C PHE A 300 31.96 11.65 -18.26
N THR A 301 31.25 12.72 -18.66
CA THR A 301 30.56 12.85 -19.96
C THR A 301 31.21 13.94 -20.78
#